data_AF-A0A7C2YWZ4-F1
#
_entry.id   AF-A0A7C2YWZ4-F1
#
_cell.length_a   1.000
_cell.length_b   1.000
_cell.length_c   1.000
_cell.angle_alpha   90.00
_cell.angle_beta   90.00
_cell.angle_gamma   90.00
#
_symmetry.space_group_name_H-M   'P 1'
#
loop_
_entity.id
_entity.type
_entity.pdbx_description
1 polymer ?
#
loop_
_entity_poly.entity_id
_entity_poly.type
_entity_poly.pdbx_seq_one_letter_code
_entity_poly.pdbx_strand_id
1 'polypeptide(L)'
;MEVEGRRVGIVGLREAITEVSNVGTLTGLAALEEAKAGEGMIFCLASLADGDPVVQRRLRDAERIVAIDGCPLACARRIAERAGFPPDAALVRSEDLGIKKGSPSALDEGDRARAVNAIRDAVRGAGTPEERER
;
A
#
# COMPACT_ATOMS: atom_id res chain seq x y z
N MET A 1 -17.46 9.55 -3.78
CA MET A 1 -16.28 9.61 -4.67
C MET A 1 -16.47 8.50 -5.68
N GLU A 2 -17.12 8.84 -6.79
CA GLU A 2 -17.28 7.96 -7.96
C GLU A 2 -16.14 8.31 -8.90
N VAL A 3 -15.28 7.34 -9.18
CA VAL A 3 -14.09 7.51 -10.00
C VAL A 3 -14.48 7.12 -11.43
N GLU A 4 -15.07 8.05 -12.17
CA GLU A 4 -15.44 7.83 -13.58
C GLU A 4 -14.21 7.98 -14.49
N GLY A 5 -13.91 6.94 -15.27
CA GLY A 5 -13.42 7.13 -16.64
C GLY A 5 -11.98 6.73 -16.97
N ARG A 6 -11.07 6.46 -16.01
CA ARG A 6 -9.74 5.88 -16.32
C ARG A 6 -9.27 4.93 -15.22
N ARG A 7 -8.73 3.79 -15.68
CA ARG A 7 -8.10 2.68 -14.95
C ARG A 7 -7.09 3.18 -13.92
N VAL A 8 -7.40 3.13 -12.62
CA VAL A 8 -6.35 3.36 -11.61
C VAL A 8 -6.51 2.48 -10.38
N GLY A 9 -5.39 1.85 -10.00
CA GLY A 9 -5.27 0.63 -9.22
C GLY A 9 -5.66 0.75 -7.73
N ILE A 10 -6.13 -0.35 -7.15
CA ILE A 10 -6.69 -0.35 -5.80
C ILE A 10 -5.59 -0.59 -4.76
N VAL A 11 -5.63 0.20 -3.68
CA VAL A 11 -4.47 0.51 -2.83
C VAL A 11 -4.65 0.03 -1.40
N GLY A 12 -3.58 -0.53 -0.85
CA GLY A 12 -3.11 -0.28 0.50
C GLY A 12 -4.04 -0.62 1.65
N LEU A 13 -3.65 -1.62 2.41
CA LEU A 13 -4.19 -1.86 3.73
C LEU A 13 -3.59 -0.82 4.70
N ARG A 14 -4.46 -0.17 5.47
CA ARG A 14 -4.12 0.92 6.41
C ARG A 14 -3.35 0.41 7.64
N GLU A 15 -2.28 -0.37 7.46
CA GLU A 15 -1.30 -0.64 8.52
C GLU A 15 -0.27 0.47 8.63
N ALA A 16 -0.03 1.13 7.51
CA ALA A 16 0.92 2.22 7.41
C ALA A 16 0.66 3.35 8.43
N ILE A 17 -0.60 3.74 8.66
CA ILE A 17 -0.92 4.84 9.58
C ILE A 17 -0.90 4.41 11.05
N THR A 18 -1.00 3.11 11.35
CA THR A 18 -1.05 2.58 12.73
C THR A 18 0.28 1.98 13.18
N GLU A 19 1.22 1.72 12.26
CA GLU A 19 2.56 1.33 12.64
C GLU A 19 3.30 2.52 13.27
N VAL A 20 3.71 2.34 14.53
CA VAL A 20 4.46 3.34 15.31
C VAL A 20 5.94 3.34 14.88
N SER A 21 6.19 3.51 13.57
CA SER A 21 7.52 3.73 13.00
C SER A 21 7.49 4.77 11.89
N ASN A 22 8.67 5.29 11.53
CA ASN A 22 8.81 6.18 10.37
C ASN A 22 8.37 5.49 9.07
N VAL A 23 8.70 4.21 8.89
CA VAL A 23 8.35 3.45 7.67
C VAL A 23 6.85 3.40 7.50
N GLY A 24 6.12 3.05 8.55
CA GLY A 24 4.65 3.09 8.58
C GLY A 24 4.13 4.46 8.22
N THR A 25 4.56 5.47 8.97
CA THR A 25 4.08 6.85 8.83
C THR A 25 4.28 7.35 7.39
N LEU A 26 5.47 7.15 6.82
CA LEU A 26 5.79 7.49 5.43
C LEU A 26 4.89 6.74 4.44
N THR A 27 4.60 5.47 4.71
CA THR A 27 3.73 4.65 3.86
C THR A 27 2.32 5.18 3.85
N GLY A 28 1.86 5.65 5.00
CA GLY A 28 0.50 6.14 5.18
C GLY A 28 0.31 7.44 4.44
N LEU A 29 1.29 8.34 4.59
CA LEU A 29 1.35 9.60 3.85
C LEU A 29 1.41 9.35 2.34
N ALA A 30 2.27 8.46 1.88
CA ALA A 30 2.42 8.17 0.46
C ALA A 30 1.16 7.55 -0.16
N ALA A 31 0.53 6.58 0.52
CA ALA A 31 -0.72 6.00 0.06
C ALA A 31 -1.85 7.05 0.00
N LEU A 32 -1.91 7.96 0.99
CA LEU A 32 -2.89 9.06 1.01
C LEU A 32 -2.70 10.03 -0.15
N GLU A 33 -1.47 10.26 -0.59
CA GLU A 33 -1.18 11.11 -1.76
C GLU A 33 -1.73 10.49 -3.04
N GLU A 34 -1.51 9.20 -3.27
CA GLU A 34 -2.06 8.51 -4.43
C GLU A 34 -3.60 8.44 -4.38
N ALA A 35 -4.18 8.26 -3.19
CA ALA A 35 -5.63 8.32 -3.01
C ALA A 35 -6.21 9.72 -3.32
N LYS A 36 -5.51 10.79 -2.92
CA LYS A 36 -5.90 12.17 -3.26
C LYS A 36 -5.74 12.47 -4.75
N ALA A 37 -4.77 11.86 -5.41
CA ALA A 37 -4.59 11.97 -6.85
C ALA A 37 -5.69 11.26 -7.65
N GLY A 38 -6.58 10.49 -6.97
CA GLY A 38 -7.60 9.67 -7.62
C GLY A 38 -7.02 8.39 -8.24
N GLU A 39 -5.75 8.09 -7.94
CA GLU A 39 -5.02 6.97 -8.53
C GLU A 39 -5.18 5.69 -7.70
N GLY A 40 -5.85 5.75 -6.55
CA GLY A 40 -6.20 4.57 -5.76
C GLY A 40 -7.16 4.84 -4.60
N MET A 41 -7.53 3.80 -3.88
CA MET A 41 -8.37 3.86 -2.68
C MET A 41 -7.71 3.06 -1.57
N ILE A 42 -7.67 3.58 -0.35
CA ILE A 42 -7.08 2.92 0.84
C ILE A 42 -8.20 2.34 1.70
N PHE A 43 -8.00 1.13 2.24
CA PHE A 43 -8.96 0.50 3.15
C PHE A 43 -8.37 0.22 4.52
N CYS A 44 -9.22 0.23 5.55
CA CYS A 44 -8.83 -0.20 6.88
C CYS A 44 -8.51 -1.70 6.86
N LEU A 45 -7.31 -2.09 7.31
CA LEU A 45 -6.94 -3.50 7.38
C LEU A 45 -7.86 -4.27 8.34
N ALA A 46 -8.18 -3.68 9.49
CA ALA A 46 -9.08 -4.31 10.45
C ALA A 46 -10.45 -4.61 9.84
N SER A 47 -10.97 -3.70 8.98
CA SER A 47 -12.23 -3.94 8.26
C SER A 47 -12.12 -5.09 7.25
N LEU A 48 -10.97 -5.26 6.57
CA LEU A 48 -10.76 -6.43 5.72
C LEU A 48 -10.68 -7.72 6.55
N ALA A 49 -9.95 -7.69 7.67
CA ALA A 49 -9.83 -8.83 8.57
C ALA A 49 -11.17 -9.24 9.20
N ASP A 50 -12.04 -8.26 9.48
CA ASP A 50 -13.40 -8.46 10.00
C ASP A 50 -14.39 -8.90 8.90
N GLY A 51 -13.98 -8.88 7.63
CA GLY A 51 -14.81 -9.28 6.51
C GLY A 51 -15.88 -8.25 6.13
N ASP A 52 -15.61 -6.96 6.35
CA ASP A 52 -16.55 -5.87 6.02
C ASP A 52 -17.03 -5.96 4.55
N PRO A 53 -18.36 -6.03 4.33
CA PRO A 53 -18.90 -6.30 2.99
C PRO A 53 -18.67 -5.15 2.01
N VAL A 54 -18.52 -3.91 2.49
CA VAL A 54 -18.20 -2.75 1.64
C VAL A 54 -16.77 -2.86 1.16
N VAL A 55 -15.82 -3.14 2.06
CA VAL A 55 -14.40 -3.35 1.71
C VAL A 55 -14.27 -4.51 0.74
N GLN A 56 -14.91 -5.65 1.02
CA GLN A 56 -14.83 -6.80 0.13
C GLN A 56 -15.43 -6.52 -1.26
N ARG A 57 -16.56 -5.80 -1.34
CA ARG A 57 -17.15 -5.41 -2.64
C ARG A 57 -16.18 -4.54 -3.42
N ARG A 58 -15.56 -3.56 -2.78
CA ARG A 58 -14.59 -2.66 -3.43
C ARG A 58 -13.34 -3.40 -3.90
N LEU A 59 -12.86 -4.36 -3.14
CA LEU A 59 -11.72 -5.20 -3.55
C LEU A 59 -12.08 -6.17 -4.69
N ARG A 60 -13.33 -6.65 -4.77
CA ARG A 60 -13.80 -7.44 -5.93
C ARG A 60 -13.93 -6.60 -7.20
N ASP A 61 -14.33 -5.34 -7.06
CA ASP A 61 -14.43 -4.38 -8.16
C ASP A 61 -13.04 -3.81 -8.56
N ALA A 62 -11.96 -4.27 -7.91
CA ALA A 62 -10.60 -3.81 -8.14
C ALA A 62 -10.00 -4.31 -9.45
N GLU A 63 -9.35 -3.42 -10.18
CA GLU A 63 -8.48 -3.82 -11.30
C GLU A 63 -7.13 -4.37 -10.83
N ARG A 64 -6.64 -3.89 -9.67
CA ARG A 64 -5.36 -4.30 -9.07
C ARG A 64 -5.41 -4.11 -7.57
N ILE A 65 -4.82 -5.02 -6.79
CA ILE A 65 -4.69 -4.93 -5.33
C ILE A 65 -3.21 -4.85 -4.97
N VAL A 66 -2.80 -3.78 -4.29
CA VAL A 66 -1.43 -3.60 -3.80
C VAL A 66 -1.38 -3.68 -2.28
N ALA A 67 -0.63 -4.64 -1.74
CA ALA A 67 -0.31 -4.70 -0.32
C ALA A 67 0.94 -3.87 -0.03
N ILE A 68 0.87 -3.03 1.02
CA ILE A 68 1.98 -2.16 1.40
C ILE A 68 2.25 -2.37 2.89
N ASP A 69 3.38 -2.99 3.16
CA ASP A 69 3.83 -3.41 4.48
C ASP A 69 5.04 -2.58 4.91
N GLY A 70 4.99 -2.06 6.15
CA GLY A 70 6.10 -1.30 6.73
C GLY A 70 7.19 -2.19 7.36
N CYS A 71 6.95 -3.50 7.48
CA CYS A 71 7.89 -4.43 8.10
C CYS A 71 7.78 -5.85 7.52
N PRO A 72 8.80 -6.71 7.75
CA PRO A 72 8.86 -8.06 7.16
C PRO A 72 7.77 -9.02 7.65
N LEU A 73 6.97 -8.64 8.64
CA LEU A 73 5.81 -9.44 9.04
C LEU A 73 4.75 -9.52 7.95
N ALA A 74 4.72 -8.57 7.01
CA ALA A 74 3.82 -8.58 5.86
C ALA A 74 2.34 -8.83 6.27
N CYS A 75 1.87 -8.13 7.30
CA CYS A 75 0.55 -8.38 7.89
C CYS A 75 -0.58 -8.02 6.91
N ALA A 76 -0.41 -6.93 6.16
CA ALA A 76 -1.33 -6.53 5.10
C ALA A 76 -1.45 -7.65 4.06
N ARG A 77 -0.34 -8.08 3.47
CA ARG A 77 -0.31 -9.18 2.50
C ARG A 77 -1.01 -10.43 3.04
N ARG A 78 -0.61 -10.90 4.23
CA ARG A 78 -1.14 -12.16 4.80
C ARG A 78 -2.64 -12.10 5.07
N ILE A 79 -3.15 -10.96 5.54
CA ILE A 79 -4.59 -10.80 5.78
C ILE A 79 -5.35 -10.71 4.46
N ALA A 80 -4.82 -10.03 3.45
CA ALA A 80 -5.43 -9.98 2.12
C ALA A 80 -5.58 -11.38 1.50
N GLU A 81 -4.49 -12.16 1.53
CA GLU A 81 -4.49 -13.56 1.06
C GLU A 81 -5.52 -14.42 1.80
N ARG A 82 -5.58 -14.31 3.14
CA ARG A 82 -6.56 -15.05 3.97
C ARG A 82 -8.01 -14.64 3.70
N ALA A 83 -8.23 -13.37 3.36
CA ALA A 83 -9.55 -12.85 3.02
C ALA A 83 -9.98 -13.20 1.58
N GLY A 84 -9.15 -13.90 0.81
CA GLY A 84 -9.44 -14.29 -0.58
C GLY A 84 -9.11 -13.21 -1.61
N PHE A 85 -8.27 -12.24 -1.23
CA PHE A 85 -7.85 -11.12 -2.06
C PHE A 85 -6.32 -11.11 -2.19
N PRO A 86 -5.71 -12.05 -2.91
CA PRO A 86 -4.26 -12.07 -3.10
C PRO A 86 -3.79 -10.78 -3.78
N PRO A 87 -2.79 -10.06 -3.25
CA PRO A 87 -2.27 -8.85 -3.88
C PRO A 87 -1.55 -9.17 -5.20
N ASP A 88 -1.71 -8.30 -6.20
CA ASP A 88 -0.95 -8.32 -7.46
C ASP A 88 0.49 -7.82 -7.27
N ALA A 89 0.69 -6.95 -6.27
CA ALA A 89 2.00 -6.47 -5.85
C ALA A 89 2.03 -6.36 -4.32
N ALA A 90 3.18 -6.66 -3.74
CA ALA A 90 3.43 -6.50 -2.31
C ALA A 90 4.74 -5.74 -2.12
N LEU A 91 4.71 -4.68 -1.31
CA LEU A 91 5.88 -3.87 -0.97
C LEU A 91 6.19 -4.00 0.52
N VAL A 92 7.43 -4.35 0.88
CA VAL A 92 7.97 -4.37 2.25
C VAL A 92 9.07 -3.31 2.37
N ARG A 93 8.72 -2.14 2.89
CA ARG A 93 9.55 -0.94 2.71
C ARG A 93 10.88 -0.91 3.47
N SER A 94 11.01 -1.66 4.56
CA SER A 94 12.29 -1.79 5.27
C SER A 94 13.34 -2.55 4.45
N GLU A 95 12.91 -3.40 3.53
CA GLU A 95 13.77 -4.26 2.71
C GLU A 95 13.88 -3.69 1.29
N ASP A 96 12.76 -3.32 0.67
CA ASP A 96 12.71 -2.90 -0.74
C ASP A 96 13.26 -1.49 -1.02
N LEU A 97 13.25 -0.60 -0.01
CA LEU A 97 13.59 0.83 -0.19
C LEU A 97 14.84 1.26 0.58
N GLY A 98 15.47 0.33 1.30
CA GLY A 98 16.61 0.60 2.18
C GLY A 98 16.31 1.60 3.30
N ILE A 99 15.04 1.76 3.68
CA ILE A 99 14.64 2.71 4.71
C ILE A 99 14.83 2.05 6.08
N LYS A 100 15.77 2.58 6.86
CA LYS A 100 16.01 2.08 8.21
C LYS A 100 14.82 2.42 9.12
N LYS A 101 14.26 1.39 9.74
CA LYS A 101 13.20 1.54 10.73
C LYS A 101 13.70 2.35 11.94
N GLY A 102 12.96 3.38 12.28
CA GLY A 102 13.24 4.33 13.36
C GLY A 102 11.96 4.81 14.03
N SER A 103 12.07 5.84 14.86
CA SER A 103 10.90 6.45 15.52
C SER A 103 9.92 7.02 14.48
N PRO A 104 8.61 7.11 14.78
CA PRO A 104 7.63 7.75 13.89
C PRO A 104 8.00 9.17 13.45
N SER A 105 8.80 9.88 14.25
CA SER A 105 9.28 11.23 13.99
C SER A 105 10.49 11.29 13.06
N ALA A 106 11.15 10.17 12.76
CA ALA A 106 12.31 10.09 11.88
C ALA A 106 11.88 10.07 10.40
N LEU A 107 11.21 11.14 9.98
CA LEU A 107 10.67 11.32 8.63
C LEU A 107 11.68 12.10 7.77
N ASP A 108 12.37 11.38 6.89
CA ASP A 108 13.21 12.00 5.86
C ASP A 108 12.40 12.24 4.57
N GLU A 109 12.59 13.40 3.96
CA GLU A 109 11.86 13.79 2.75
C GLU A 109 12.30 12.96 1.53
N GLY A 110 13.57 12.55 1.46
CA GLY A 110 14.05 11.62 0.45
C GLY A 110 13.41 10.24 0.59
N ASP A 111 13.30 9.72 1.82
CA ASP A 111 12.62 8.45 2.13
C ASP A 111 11.13 8.52 1.80
N ARG A 112 10.50 9.69 2.02
CA ARG A 112 9.12 9.96 1.59
C ARG A 112 9.00 9.93 0.06
N ALA A 113 9.86 10.62 -0.67
CA ALA A 113 9.81 10.61 -2.13
C ALA A 113 9.99 9.20 -2.70
N ARG A 114 10.92 8.41 -2.14
CA ARG A 114 11.10 6.99 -2.51
C ARG A 114 9.86 6.16 -2.21
N ALA A 115 9.18 6.41 -1.09
CA ALA A 115 7.88 5.81 -0.74
C ALA A 115 6.85 5.96 -1.85
N VAL A 116 6.63 7.22 -2.22
CA VAL A 116 5.55 7.64 -3.10
C VAL A 116 5.80 7.05 -4.48
N ASN A 117 7.03 7.14 -4.98
CA ASN A 117 7.38 6.60 -6.29
C ASN A 117 7.21 5.08 -6.34
N ALA A 118 7.65 4.33 -5.33
CA ALA A 118 7.50 2.88 -5.31
C ALA A 118 6.02 2.44 -5.25
N ILE A 119 5.20 3.12 -4.44
CA ILE A 119 3.76 2.85 -4.37
C ILE A 119 3.08 3.18 -5.69
N ARG A 120 3.42 4.33 -6.28
CA ARG A 120 2.87 4.76 -7.57
C ARG A 120 3.21 3.79 -8.70
N ASP A 121 4.44 3.30 -8.75
CA ASP A 121 4.87 2.31 -9.73
C ASP A 121 4.08 1.00 -9.57
N ALA A 122 3.96 0.50 -8.34
CA ALA A 122 3.18 -0.70 -8.03
C ALA A 122 1.69 -0.55 -8.41
N VAL A 123 1.10 0.62 -8.14
CA VAL A 123 -0.29 0.94 -8.53
C VAL A 123 -0.45 0.94 -10.05
N ARG A 124 0.49 1.56 -10.77
CA ARG A 124 0.47 1.65 -12.24
C ARG A 124 0.85 0.35 -12.94
N GLY A 125 1.43 -0.61 -12.23
CA GLY A 125 1.81 -1.92 -12.78
C GLY A 125 3.14 -1.89 -13.53
N ALA A 126 3.94 -0.85 -13.34
CA ALA A 126 5.36 -0.95 -13.62
C ALA A 126 5.94 -1.65 -12.39
N GLY A 127 6.28 -2.94 -12.49
CA GLY A 127 6.70 -3.78 -11.36
C GLY A 127 7.71 -3.13 -10.41
N THR A 128 7.91 -3.69 -9.23
CA THR A 128 8.93 -3.23 -8.28
C THR A 128 10.30 -3.06 -8.98
N PRO A 129 11.20 -2.20 -8.49
CA PRO A 129 12.55 -2.08 -9.07
C PRO A 129 13.25 -3.43 -9.28
N GLU A 130 13.01 -4.39 -8.39
CA GLU A 130 13.54 -5.76 -8.45
C GLU A 130 12.89 -6.65 -9.52
N GLU A 131 11.66 -6.35 -9.94
CA GLU A 131 10.98 -7.03 -11.05
C GLU A 131 11.35 -6.43 -12.41
N ARG A 132 11.94 -5.22 -12.45
CA ARG A 132 12.41 -4.57 -13.68
C ARG A 132 13.79 -5.05 -14.16
N GLU A 133 14.56 -5.71 -13.30
CA GLU A 133 15.91 -6.23 -13.59
C GLU A 133 15.96 -7.74 -13.89
N ARG A 134 14.81 -8.43 -14.04
CA ARG A 134 14.74 -9.83 -14.48
C ARG A 134 14.32 -10.00 -15.92
#